data_AF-A0A4U0V000-F1
#
_entry.id   AF-A0A4U0V000-F1
#
_cell.length_a   1.000
_cell.length_b   1.000
_cell.length_c   1.000
_cell.angle_alpha   90.00
_cell.angle_beta   90.00
_cell.angle_gamma   90.00
#
_symmetry.space_group_name_H-M   'P 1'
#
loop_
_entity.id
_entity.type
_entity.pdbx_description
1 polymer ?
#
loop_
_entity_poly.entity_id
_entity_poly.type
_entity_poly.pdbx_seq_one_letter_code
_entity_poly.pdbx_strand_id
1 'polypeptide(L)'
;DPQVFKNLKIFKKSPKKEGDEIFDRLTTSALNKHLGSYMTGLTAKVFRTYNASWTMSNLLREMKSTGSIPEKVKDYNDANRKVAILCNHKRTVAAGHAGQIEKMQDKINGLRYQQWRIKQMMLDIDPKLKKKRGADYFQLPTDLDEDWIKEHQAALVEEQRVKIRKKFEKDNEKRVAEGEKEMKAKELDERMEAADELERKFKKENKTRKIEAEGKGPTVEKMEANLDKLIQRIETMKLQTEDKENNKEVALGTSKINYIDPRLTVVFSKKFNVPIERFFSKTLREKFDWAIKSVDENWEF
;
A
#
# COMPACT_ATOMS: atom_id res chain seq x y z
N ASP A 1 -23.02 -30.80 6.35
CA ASP A 1 -24.10 -31.66 5.84
C ASP A 1 -23.90 -33.10 6.33
N PRO A 2 -24.83 -33.68 7.12
CA PRO A 2 -24.71 -35.04 7.65
C PRO A 2 -24.68 -36.14 6.58
N GLN A 3 -25.39 -35.96 5.46
CA GLN A 3 -25.45 -36.94 4.38
C GLN A 3 -24.13 -37.01 3.62
N VAL A 4 -23.51 -35.86 3.34
CA VAL A 4 -22.16 -35.79 2.74
C VAL A 4 -21.14 -36.51 3.62
N PHE A 5 -21.18 -36.28 4.94
CA PHE A 5 -20.28 -36.95 5.88
C PHE A 5 -20.46 -38.48 5.88
N LYS A 6 -21.71 -38.96 5.88
CA LYS A 6 -22.05 -40.39 5.78
C LYS A 6 -21.54 -40.99 4.45
N ASN A 7 -21.74 -40.29 3.33
CA ASN A 7 -21.28 -40.73 2.02
C ASN A 7 -19.74 -40.81 1.95
N LEU A 8 -19.02 -39.82 2.50
CA LEU A 8 -17.56 -39.85 2.56
C LEU A 8 -17.03 -41.03 3.40
N LYS A 9 -17.70 -41.39 4.50
CA LYS A 9 -17.36 -42.62 5.25
C LYS A 9 -17.51 -43.89 4.41
N ILE A 10 -18.54 -43.96 3.57
CA ILE A 10 -18.76 -45.09 2.66
C ILE A 10 -17.65 -45.11 1.60
N PHE A 11 -17.34 -43.97 0.99
CA PHE A 11 -16.30 -43.86 -0.03
C PHE A 11 -14.90 -44.19 0.50
N LYS A 12 -14.63 -43.99 1.80
CA LYS A 12 -13.35 -44.36 2.44
C LYS A 12 -13.32 -45.79 3.00
N LYS A 13 -14.42 -46.54 2.94
CA LYS A 13 -14.50 -47.88 3.56
C LYS A 13 -13.49 -48.84 2.91
N SER A 14 -13.04 -49.83 3.69
CA SER A 14 -12.25 -50.98 3.21
C SER A 14 -12.84 -51.53 1.89
N PRO A 15 -12.01 -51.85 0.87
CA PRO A 15 -10.56 -52.11 0.94
C PRO A 15 -9.64 -50.89 0.71
N LYS A 16 -10.15 -49.65 0.64
CA LYS A 16 -9.32 -48.47 0.33
C LYS A 16 -8.22 -48.23 1.37
N LYS A 17 -7.03 -47.88 0.88
CA LYS A 17 -5.83 -47.53 1.64
C LYS A 17 -5.41 -46.10 1.37
N GLU A 18 -4.38 -45.65 2.08
CA GLU A 18 -3.74 -44.37 1.82
C GLU A 18 -3.15 -44.34 0.41
N GLY A 19 -3.45 -43.29 -0.36
CA GLY A 19 -3.09 -43.17 -1.78
C GLY A 19 -4.21 -43.52 -2.76
N ASP A 20 -5.26 -44.25 -2.34
CA ASP A 20 -6.37 -44.59 -3.22
C ASP A 20 -7.31 -43.41 -3.49
N GLU A 21 -7.88 -43.35 -4.70
CA GLU A 21 -8.87 -42.33 -5.06
C GLU A 21 -10.16 -42.45 -4.22
N ILE A 22 -10.59 -41.35 -3.61
CA ILE A 22 -11.85 -41.29 -2.85
C ILE A 22 -13.05 -41.52 -3.77
N PHE A 23 -13.02 -40.99 -4.99
CA PHE A 23 -14.09 -41.12 -5.99
C PHE A 23 -13.62 -41.96 -7.18
N ASP A 24 -13.25 -43.21 -6.92
CA ASP A 24 -12.72 -44.19 -7.89
C ASP A 24 -13.60 -44.46 -9.12
N ARG A 25 -14.90 -44.18 -9.04
CA ARG A 25 -15.85 -44.35 -10.16
C ARG A 25 -16.21 -43.03 -10.84
N LEU A 26 -15.57 -41.93 -10.49
CA LEU A 26 -15.87 -40.60 -11.01
C LEU A 26 -14.68 -40.09 -11.83
N THR A 27 -14.95 -39.69 -13.07
CA THR A 27 -13.97 -38.97 -13.90
C THR A 27 -14.43 -37.54 -14.15
N THR A 28 -13.49 -36.65 -14.45
CA THR A 28 -13.79 -35.26 -14.82
C THR A 28 -14.68 -35.17 -16.06
N SER A 29 -14.50 -36.08 -17.03
CA SER A 29 -15.32 -36.15 -18.23
C SER A 29 -16.76 -36.55 -17.91
N ALA A 30 -16.96 -37.60 -17.09
CA ALA A 30 -18.30 -38.02 -16.66
C ALA A 30 -19.02 -36.93 -15.87
N LEU A 31 -18.32 -36.25 -14.96
CA LEU A 31 -18.87 -35.13 -14.19
C LEU A 31 -19.29 -33.97 -15.11
N ASN A 32 -18.43 -33.54 -16.03
CA ASN A 32 -18.77 -32.43 -16.95
C ASN A 32 -19.87 -32.80 -17.94
N LYS A 33 -19.95 -34.07 -18.38
CA LYS A 33 -21.08 -34.55 -19.18
C LYS A 33 -22.39 -34.47 -18.40
N HIS A 34 -22.37 -34.85 -17.13
CA HIS A 34 -23.54 -34.74 -16.25
C HIS A 34 -23.93 -33.27 -16.02
N LEU A 35 -22.97 -32.39 -15.72
CA LEU A 35 -23.21 -30.96 -15.57
C LEU A 35 -23.78 -30.32 -16.84
N GLY A 36 -23.22 -30.66 -18.00
CA GLY A 36 -23.69 -30.17 -19.29
C GLY A 36 -25.12 -30.57 -19.63
N SER A 37 -25.63 -31.66 -19.03
CA SER A 37 -27.04 -32.06 -19.19
C SER A 37 -28.02 -31.14 -18.45
N TYR A 38 -27.56 -30.45 -17.39
CA TYR A 38 -28.36 -29.44 -16.69
C TYR A 38 -28.33 -28.08 -17.39
N MET A 39 -27.19 -27.71 -18.00
CA MET A 39 -27.02 -26.45 -18.70
C MET A 39 -25.91 -26.54 -19.75
N THR A 40 -26.21 -26.15 -20.98
CA THR A 40 -25.23 -26.10 -22.07
C THR A 40 -24.03 -25.25 -21.68
N GLY A 41 -22.82 -25.83 -21.80
CA GLY A 41 -21.56 -25.16 -21.47
C GLY A 41 -21.20 -25.18 -19.97
N LEU A 42 -22.04 -25.74 -19.10
CA LEU A 42 -21.73 -25.87 -17.67
C LEU A 42 -20.65 -26.94 -17.45
N THR A 43 -19.59 -26.53 -16.74
CA THR A 43 -18.48 -27.40 -16.35
C THR A 43 -18.09 -27.11 -14.90
N ALA A 44 -17.32 -28.00 -14.28
CA ALA A 44 -16.83 -27.80 -12.91
C ALA A 44 -16.05 -26.47 -12.73
N LYS A 45 -15.35 -26.00 -13.78
CA LYS A 45 -14.62 -24.71 -13.73
C LYS A 45 -15.57 -23.51 -13.60
N VAL A 46 -16.74 -23.56 -14.22
CA VAL A 46 -17.73 -22.47 -14.20
C VAL A 46 -18.15 -22.14 -12.78
N PHE A 47 -18.30 -23.14 -11.91
CA PHE A 47 -18.65 -22.93 -10.50
C PHE A 47 -17.63 -22.08 -9.75
N ARG A 48 -16.32 -22.21 -10.03
CA ARG A 48 -15.29 -21.37 -9.38
C ARG A 48 -15.44 -19.91 -9.79
N THR A 49 -15.64 -19.65 -11.09
CA THR A 49 -15.86 -18.29 -11.61
C THR A 49 -17.17 -17.70 -11.10
N TYR A 50 -18.25 -18.48 -11.12
CA TYR A 50 -19.55 -18.06 -10.58
C TYR A 50 -19.45 -17.70 -9.11
N ASN A 51 -18.94 -18.61 -8.26
CA ASN A 51 -18.85 -18.37 -6.82
C ASN A 51 -17.95 -17.18 -6.49
N ALA A 52 -16.86 -16.97 -7.24
CA ALA A 52 -15.98 -15.83 -7.04
C ALA A 52 -16.68 -14.50 -7.38
N SER A 53 -17.27 -14.40 -8.58
CA SER A 53 -17.99 -13.21 -9.04
C SER A 53 -19.23 -12.93 -8.20
N TRP A 54 -20.02 -13.95 -7.87
CA TRP A 54 -21.20 -13.83 -7.00
C TRP A 54 -20.83 -13.32 -5.61
N THR A 55 -19.77 -13.86 -5.02
CA THR A 55 -19.26 -13.38 -3.72
C THR A 55 -18.83 -11.93 -3.80
N MET A 56 -18.07 -11.56 -4.84
CA MET A 56 -17.67 -10.16 -5.05
C MET A 56 -18.89 -9.24 -5.23
N SER A 57 -19.88 -9.65 -6.02
CA SER A 57 -21.13 -8.91 -6.24
C SER A 57 -21.89 -8.64 -4.93
N ASN A 58 -22.08 -9.68 -4.10
CA ASN A 58 -22.73 -9.53 -2.80
C ASN A 58 -21.95 -8.59 -1.86
N LEU A 59 -20.62 -8.73 -1.80
CA LEU A 59 -19.77 -7.86 -1.00
C LEU A 59 -19.88 -6.40 -1.47
N LEU A 60 -19.91 -6.15 -2.77
CA LEU A 60 -20.07 -4.80 -3.35
C LEU A 60 -21.44 -4.19 -3.11
N ARG A 61 -22.50 -5.01 -3.06
CA ARG A 61 -23.86 -4.57 -2.74
C ARG A 61 -23.95 -4.05 -1.30
N GLU A 62 -23.35 -4.77 -0.36
CA GLU A 62 -23.35 -4.43 1.07
C GLU A 62 -22.33 -3.34 1.44
N MET A 63 -21.38 -3.06 0.56
CA MET A 63 -20.28 -2.13 0.81
C MET A 63 -20.76 -0.67 0.92
N LYS A 64 -20.31 0.01 1.97
CA LYS A 64 -20.53 1.44 2.24
C LYS A 64 -19.19 2.18 2.30
N SER A 65 -18.42 2.08 1.22
CA SER A 65 -17.07 2.64 1.15
C SER A 65 -17.13 4.18 1.07
N THR A 66 -16.43 4.85 1.99
CA THR A 66 -16.36 6.31 2.09
C THR A 66 -14.91 6.76 2.29
N GLY A 67 -14.68 8.07 2.41
CA GLY A 67 -13.34 8.61 2.63
C GLY A 67 -12.51 8.75 1.36
N SER A 68 -11.20 8.71 1.55
CA SER A 68 -10.17 8.93 0.55
C SER A 68 -10.05 7.78 -0.45
N ILE A 69 -9.42 8.04 -1.61
CA ILE A 69 -9.16 6.99 -2.61
C ILE A 69 -8.38 5.80 -2.02
N PRO A 70 -7.32 5.98 -1.21
CA PRO A 70 -6.62 4.88 -0.57
C PRO A 70 -7.52 3.99 0.31
N GLU A 71 -8.40 4.59 1.11
CA GLU A 71 -9.35 3.85 1.96
C GLU A 71 -10.30 2.99 1.12
N LYS A 72 -10.87 3.58 0.07
CA LYS A 72 -11.74 2.86 -0.87
C LYS A 72 -11.01 1.73 -1.59
N VAL A 73 -9.75 1.92 -1.97
CA VAL A 73 -8.92 0.86 -2.58
C VAL A 73 -8.69 -0.29 -1.60
N LYS A 74 -8.46 0.00 -0.31
CA LYS A 74 -8.35 -1.02 0.73
C LYS A 74 -9.66 -1.80 0.88
N ASP A 75 -10.82 -1.12 0.91
CA ASP A 75 -12.12 -1.80 0.98
C ASP A 75 -12.34 -2.79 -0.17
N TYR A 76 -11.95 -2.39 -1.38
CA TYR A 76 -11.96 -3.28 -2.55
C TYR A 76 -11.00 -4.47 -2.38
N ASN A 77 -9.77 -4.21 -1.89
CA ASN A 77 -8.78 -5.27 -1.67
C ASN A 77 -9.24 -6.25 -0.58
N ASP A 78 -9.88 -5.78 0.47
CA ASP A 78 -10.47 -6.61 1.53
C ASP A 78 -11.60 -7.49 0.98
N ALA A 79 -12.45 -6.96 0.09
CA ALA A 79 -13.48 -7.74 -0.60
C ALA A 79 -12.85 -8.81 -1.53
N ASN A 80 -11.86 -8.42 -2.33
CA ASN A 80 -11.14 -9.36 -3.20
C ASN A 80 -10.38 -10.42 -2.39
N ARG A 81 -9.85 -10.09 -1.21
CA ARG A 81 -9.20 -11.04 -0.29
C ARG A 81 -10.16 -12.12 0.17
N LYS A 82 -11.41 -11.77 0.52
CA LYS A 82 -12.46 -12.75 0.85
C LYS A 82 -12.70 -13.71 -0.32
N VAL A 83 -12.77 -13.20 -1.55
CA VAL A 83 -12.94 -14.02 -2.76
C VAL A 83 -11.72 -14.93 -3.01
N ALA A 84 -10.51 -14.41 -2.81
CA ALA A 84 -9.28 -15.17 -2.97
C ALA A 84 -9.18 -16.31 -1.94
N ILE A 85 -9.60 -16.07 -0.69
CA ILE A 85 -9.70 -17.10 0.36
C ILE A 85 -10.72 -18.17 -0.03
N LEU A 86 -11.90 -17.78 -0.50
CA LEU A 86 -12.91 -18.72 -1.02
C LEU A 86 -12.35 -19.60 -2.15
N CYS A 87 -11.54 -19.02 -3.03
CA CYS A 87 -10.90 -19.75 -4.13
C CYS A 87 -9.64 -20.52 -3.74
N ASN A 88 -9.24 -20.48 -2.47
CA ASN A 88 -7.99 -21.01 -1.92
C ASN A 88 -6.73 -20.53 -2.68
N HIS A 89 -6.71 -19.26 -3.09
CA HIS A 89 -5.56 -18.62 -3.74
C HIS A 89 -4.50 -18.20 -2.73
N LYS A 90 -3.93 -19.19 -2.04
CA LYS A 90 -2.82 -18.97 -1.11
C LYS A 90 -1.52 -18.71 -1.87
N ARG A 91 -0.63 -17.95 -1.25
CA ARG A 91 0.72 -17.70 -1.72
C ARG A 91 1.67 -17.69 -0.53
N THR A 92 2.88 -18.20 -0.72
CA THR A 92 3.96 -18.06 0.25
C THR A 92 4.39 -16.60 0.36
N VAL A 93 4.62 -16.14 1.59
CA VAL A 93 5.16 -14.81 1.85
C VAL A 93 6.48 -14.65 1.09
N ALA A 94 6.63 -13.55 0.35
CA ALA A 94 7.84 -13.32 -0.42
C ALA A 94 9.03 -13.07 0.52
N ALA A 95 10.22 -13.59 0.18
CA ALA A 95 11.41 -13.46 1.03
C ALA A 95 11.75 -12.00 1.38
N GLY A 96 11.54 -11.06 0.44
CA GLY A 96 11.76 -9.62 0.66
C GLY A 96 10.60 -8.87 1.31
N HIS A 97 9.52 -9.54 1.74
CA HIS A 97 8.33 -8.87 2.27
C HIS A 97 8.63 -8.11 3.57
N ALA A 98 9.31 -8.76 4.52
CA ALA A 98 9.68 -8.15 5.80
C ALA A 98 10.49 -6.86 5.60
N GLY A 99 11.56 -6.91 4.80
CA GLY A 99 12.38 -5.73 4.50
C GLY A 99 11.64 -4.64 3.70
N GLN A 100 10.58 -4.99 2.95
CA GLN A 100 9.73 -3.98 2.32
C GLN A 100 8.82 -3.28 3.33
N ILE A 101 8.26 -4.01 4.30
CA ILE A 101 7.44 -3.45 5.38
C ILE A 101 8.29 -2.57 6.29
N GLU A 102 9.48 -3.03 6.67
CA GLU A 102 10.46 -2.26 7.44
C GLU A 102 10.77 -0.91 6.76
N LYS A 103 11.11 -0.92 5.46
CA LYS A 103 11.32 0.31 4.69
C LYS A 103 10.11 1.23 4.63
N MET A 104 8.90 0.69 4.63
CA MET A 104 7.68 1.50 4.69
C MET A 104 7.49 2.12 6.08
N GLN A 105 7.78 1.35 7.13
CA GLN A 105 7.76 1.80 8.51
C GLN A 105 8.81 2.88 8.79
N ASP A 106 10.03 2.73 8.29
CA ASP A 106 11.09 3.75 8.43
C ASP A 106 10.70 5.07 7.78
N LYS A 107 10.03 5.02 6.62
CA LYS A 107 9.50 6.23 5.97
C LYS A 107 8.39 6.87 6.80
N ILE A 108 7.51 6.08 7.40
CA ILE A 108 6.46 6.58 8.31
C ILE A 108 7.12 7.23 9.53
N ASN A 109 8.15 6.62 10.11
CA ASN A 109 8.90 7.15 11.24
C ASN A 109 9.61 8.46 10.89
N GLY A 110 10.22 8.58 9.70
CA GLY A 110 10.77 9.84 9.18
C GLY A 110 9.72 10.95 9.07
N LEU A 111 8.52 10.64 8.58
CA LEU A 111 7.42 11.63 8.52
C LEU A 111 6.93 12.02 9.93
N ARG A 112 6.87 11.09 10.87
CA ARG A 112 6.50 11.35 12.27
C ARG A 112 7.53 12.20 12.98
N TYR A 113 8.81 11.94 12.72
CA TYR A 113 9.91 12.79 13.17
C TYR A 113 9.77 14.21 12.63
N GLN A 114 9.49 14.37 11.33
CA GLN A 114 9.24 15.68 10.73
C GLN A 114 8.01 16.38 11.35
N GLN A 115 6.92 15.66 11.57
CA GLN A 115 5.74 16.15 12.29
C GLN A 115 6.11 16.65 13.69
N TRP A 116 6.90 15.89 14.44
CA TRP A 116 7.37 16.29 15.76
C TRP A 116 8.26 17.54 15.71
N ARG A 117 9.20 17.63 14.76
CA ARG A 117 10.03 18.83 14.58
C ARG A 117 9.17 20.07 14.33
N ILE A 118 8.16 19.99 13.46
CA ILE A 118 7.23 21.10 13.20
C ILE A 118 6.50 21.51 14.48
N LYS A 119 6.03 20.54 15.28
CA LYS A 119 5.39 20.83 16.56
C LYS A 119 6.34 21.54 17.54
N GLN A 120 7.63 21.17 17.58
CA GLN A 120 8.62 21.89 18.39
C GLN A 120 8.87 23.31 17.87
N MET A 121 8.94 23.50 16.55
CA MET A 121 9.07 24.84 15.95
C MET A 121 7.87 25.73 16.26
N MET A 122 6.65 25.17 16.32
CA MET A 122 5.47 25.92 16.75
C MET A 122 5.61 26.43 18.18
N LEU A 123 6.22 25.65 19.09
CA LEU A 123 6.50 26.09 20.46
C LEU A 123 7.58 27.17 20.55
N ASP A 124 8.53 27.18 19.61
CA ASP A 124 9.53 28.24 19.51
C ASP A 124 8.89 29.58 19.11
N ILE A 125 7.85 29.54 18.26
CA ILE A 125 7.09 30.73 17.85
C ILE A 125 6.10 31.19 18.93
N ASP A 126 5.26 30.28 19.44
CA ASP A 126 4.28 30.56 20.50
C ASP A 126 4.37 29.51 21.63
N PRO A 127 5.17 29.78 22.69
CA PRO A 127 5.27 28.88 23.84
C PRO A 127 3.95 28.64 24.57
N LYS A 128 2.95 29.54 24.43
CA LYS A 128 1.63 29.39 25.07
C LYS A 128 0.84 28.24 24.46
N LEU A 129 1.19 27.77 23.25
CA LEU A 129 0.57 26.61 22.61
C LEU A 129 0.67 25.34 23.46
N LYS A 130 1.74 25.18 24.25
CA LYS A 130 1.89 24.04 25.17
C LYS A 130 0.76 23.97 26.20
N LYS A 131 0.31 25.12 26.69
CA LYS A 131 -0.84 25.20 27.61
C LYS A 131 -2.18 25.02 26.88
N LYS A 132 -2.31 25.58 25.67
CA LYS A 132 -3.55 25.53 24.89
C LYS A 132 -3.87 24.13 24.34
N ARG A 133 -2.88 23.38 23.86
CA ARG A 133 -3.06 22.07 23.21
C ARG A 133 -2.63 20.87 24.07
N GLY A 134 -2.13 21.12 25.28
CA GLY A 134 -1.63 20.10 26.19
C GLY A 134 -0.18 19.67 25.88
N ALA A 135 0.53 19.21 26.90
CA ALA A 135 1.94 18.81 26.76
C ALA A 135 2.11 17.56 25.87
N ASP A 136 1.18 16.63 25.94
CA ASP A 136 1.21 15.35 25.21
C ASP A 136 1.20 15.54 23.69
N TYR A 137 0.53 16.60 23.21
CA TYR A 137 0.50 16.93 21.79
C TYR A 137 1.90 17.16 21.20
N PHE A 138 2.84 17.65 22.01
CA PHE A 138 4.21 17.99 21.61
C PHE A 138 5.24 16.92 21.99
N GLN A 139 4.82 15.83 22.63
CA GLN A 139 5.75 14.76 22.99
C GLN A 139 6.29 14.05 21.75
N LEU A 140 7.52 13.57 21.89
CA LEU A 140 8.11 12.67 20.91
C LEU A 140 7.27 11.37 20.91
N PRO A 141 6.92 10.81 19.75
CA PRO A 141 6.28 9.51 19.70
C PRO A 141 7.11 8.46 20.45
N THR A 142 6.47 7.63 21.29
CA THR A 142 7.14 6.73 22.24
C THR A 142 8.01 5.64 21.60
N ASP A 143 7.81 5.41 20.31
CA ASP A 143 8.49 4.44 19.46
C ASP A 143 9.63 5.04 18.62
N LEU A 144 9.90 6.34 18.77
CA LEU A 144 11.10 6.99 18.24
C LEU A 144 12.03 7.28 19.41
N ASP A 145 13.09 6.50 19.57
CA ASP A 145 14.09 6.75 20.62
C ASP A 145 15.16 7.75 20.16
N GLU A 146 16.00 8.19 21.11
CA GLU A 146 17.06 9.16 20.83
C GLU A 146 18.12 8.63 19.86
N ASP A 147 18.33 7.31 19.80
CA ASP A 147 19.36 6.71 18.95
C ASP A 147 18.88 6.63 17.51
N TRP A 148 17.63 6.23 17.28
CA TRP A 148 16.97 6.31 15.98
C TRP A 148 16.97 7.75 15.45
N ILE A 149 16.73 8.76 16.30
CA ILE A 149 16.80 10.17 15.87
C ILE A 149 18.19 10.55 15.38
N LYS A 150 19.25 10.17 16.11
CA LYS A 150 20.64 10.48 15.70
C LYS A 150 20.98 9.78 14.39
N GLU A 151 20.62 8.51 14.25
CA GLU A 151 20.82 7.75 13.02
C GLU A 151 20.05 8.35 11.85
N HIS A 152 18.79 8.71 12.06
CA HIS A 152 17.95 9.35 11.05
C HIS A 152 18.50 10.71 10.62
N GLN A 153 18.95 11.55 11.56
CA GLN A 153 19.59 12.82 11.26
C GLN A 153 20.89 12.64 10.48
N ALA A 154 21.74 11.67 10.86
CA ALA A 154 22.95 11.35 10.12
C ALA A 154 22.62 10.88 8.69
N ALA A 155 21.58 10.05 8.53
CA ALA A 155 21.09 9.63 7.22
C ALA A 155 20.58 10.81 6.36
N LEU A 156 19.89 11.78 6.96
CA LEU A 156 19.43 13.00 6.26
C LEU A 156 20.61 13.87 5.79
N VAL A 157 21.66 14.01 6.61
CA VAL A 157 22.89 14.73 6.23
C VAL A 157 23.58 14.03 5.07
N GLU A 158 23.74 12.70 5.14
CA GLU A 158 24.38 11.95 4.06
C GLU A 158 23.54 11.97 2.78
N GLU A 159 22.21 11.86 2.89
CA GLU A 159 21.32 12.02 1.74
C GLU A 159 21.49 13.40 1.08
N GLN A 160 21.66 14.46 1.87
CA GLN A 160 21.92 15.80 1.37
C GLN A 160 23.28 15.90 0.67
N ARG A 161 24.34 15.31 1.24
CA ARG A 161 25.67 15.23 0.60
C ARG A 161 25.61 14.49 -0.74
N VAL A 162 24.95 13.33 -0.78
CA VAL A 162 24.77 12.55 -2.02
C VAL A 162 23.97 13.34 -3.07
N LYS A 163 22.91 14.05 -2.68
CA LYS A 163 22.15 14.92 -3.60
C LYS A 163 23.00 16.03 -4.17
N ILE A 164 23.82 16.68 -3.35
CA ILE A 164 24.74 17.73 -3.78
C ILE A 164 25.75 17.18 -4.80
N ARG A 165 26.39 16.03 -4.51
CA ARG A 165 27.34 15.35 -5.43
C ARG A 165 26.68 15.04 -6.77
N LYS A 166 25.54 14.34 -6.76
CA LYS A 166 24.83 13.96 -7.98
C LYS A 166 24.39 15.17 -8.81
N LYS A 167 23.95 16.25 -8.15
CA LYS A 167 23.58 17.48 -8.85
C LYS A 167 24.79 18.15 -9.47
N PHE A 168 25.91 18.22 -8.76
CA PHE A 168 27.15 18.76 -9.27
C PHE A 168 27.69 17.98 -10.47
N GLU A 169 27.70 16.65 -10.40
CA GLU A 169 28.08 15.75 -11.50
C GLU A 169 27.21 16.00 -12.73
N LYS A 170 25.87 16.02 -12.55
CA LYS A 170 24.93 16.27 -13.65
C LYS A 170 25.09 17.66 -14.27
N ASP A 171 25.32 18.68 -13.45
CA ASP A 171 25.56 20.04 -13.92
C ASP A 171 26.87 20.11 -14.74
N ASN A 172 27.91 19.37 -14.34
CA ASN A 172 29.17 19.27 -15.07
C ASN A 172 29.01 18.52 -16.40
N GLU A 173 28.31 17.38 -16.42
CA GLU A 173 27.99 16.65 -17.66
C GLU A 173 27.28 17.57 -18.67
N LYS A 174 26.32 18.37 -18.20
CA LYS A 174 25.61 19.33 -19.03
C LYS A 174 26.55 20.41 -19.59
N ARG A 175 27.42 20.97 -18.75
CA ARG A 175 28.41 21.98 -19.18
C ARG A 175 29.35 21.45 -20.25
N VAL A 176 29.89 20.24 -20.04
CA VAL A 176 30.78 19.60 -21.02
C VAL A 176 30.05 19.35 -22.34
N ALA A 177 28.78 18.93 -22.30
CA ALA A 177 27.96 18.77 -23.50
C ALA A 177 27.69 20.10 -24.23
N GLU A 178 27.63 21.21 -23.51
CA GLU A 178 27.47 22.57 -24.04
C GLU A 178 28.81 23.20 -24.49
N GLY A 179 29.92 22.45 -24.41
CA GLY A 179 31.26 22.92 -24.78
C GLY A 179 31.96 23.77 -23.71
N GLU A 180 31.37 23.88 -22.53
CA GLU A 180 31.94 24.55 -21.37
C GLU A 180 32.85 23.61 -20.57
N LYS A 181 33.76 24.19 -19.76
CA LYS A 181 34.59 23.42 -18.82
C LYS A 181 33.79 23.05 -17.57
N GLU A 182 34.18 21.93 -16.95
CA GLU A 182 33.64 21.50 -15.66
C GLU A 182 33.80 22.59 -14.58
N MET A 183 32.86 22.62 -13.63
CA MET A 183 32.98 23.44 -12.43
C MET A 183 34.20 23.01 -11.60
N LYS A 184 34.82 23.99 -10.94
CA LYS A 184 35.95 23.74 -10.04
C LYS A 184 35.51 22.94 -8.83
N ALA A 185 36.41 22.11 -8.28
CA ALA A 185 36.16 21.36 -7.04
C ALA A 185 35.72 22.26 -5.86
N LYS A 186 36.22 23.50 -5.81
CA LYS A 186 35.82 24.49 -4.80
C LYS A 186 34.31 24.78 -4.79
N GLU A 187 33.66 24.76 -5.96
CA GLU A 187 32.21 24.95 -6.08
C GLU A 187 31.45 23.77 -5.46
N LEU A 188 31.99 22.55 -5.53
CA LEU A 188 31.43 21.39 -4.84
C LEU A 188 31.56 21.58 -3.32
N ASP A 189 32.73 22.01 -2.84
CA ASP A 189 32.97 22.26 -1.41
C ASP A 189 32.03 23.35 -0.86
N GLU A 190 31.84 24.45 -1.59
CA GLU A 190 30.89 25.52 -1.24
C GLU A 190 29.44 24.98 -1.20
N ARG A 191 29.07 24.08 -2.13
CA ARG A 191 27.75 23.42 -2.07
C ARG A 191 27.64 22.45 -0.89
N MET A 192 28.73 21.80 -0.49
CA MET A 192 28.76 20.88 0.66
C MET A 192 28.57 21.57 2.00
N GLU A 193 28.89 22.87 2.11
CA GLU A 193 28.65 23.65 3.33
C GLU A 193 27.18 23.58 3.78
N ALA A 194 26.23 23.44 2.83
CA ALA A 194 24.81 23.28 3.17
C ALA A 194 24.53 21.97 3.95
N ALA A 195 25.25 20.89 3.65
CA ALA A 195 25.13 19.64 4.40
C ALA A 195 25.84 19.72 5.76
N ASP A 196 26.98 20.41 5.82
CA ASP A 196 27.72 20.60 7.07
C ASP A 196 26.98 21.54 8.03
N GLU A 197 26.30 22.57 7.51
CA GLU A 197 25.40 23.43 8.27
C GLU A 197 24.23 22.63 8.85
N LEU A 198 23.63 21.73 8.05
CA LEU A 198 22.58 20.82 8.52
C LEU A 198 23.09 19.89 9.63
N GLU A 199 24.30 19.34 9.49
CA GLU A 199 24.93 18.50 10.52
C GLU A 199 25.18 19.28 11.81
N ARG A 200 25.74 20.50 11.71
CA ARG A 200 25.93 21.40 12.87
C ARG A 200 24.61 21.74 13.53
N LYS A 201 23.55 21.96 12.75
CA LYS A 201 22.20 22.23 13.25
C LYS A 201 21.66 21.05 14.06
N PHE A 202 21.69 19.83 13.54
CA PHE A 202 21.23 18.66 14.28
C PHE A 202 22.06 18.41 15.56
N LYS A 203 23.38 18.62 15.51
CA LYS A 203 24.23 18.58 16.71
C LYS A 203 23.82 19.63 17.76
N LYS A 204 23.43 20.83 17.33
CA LYS A 204 22.91 21.89 18.23
C LYS A 204 21.56 21.47 18.81
N GLU A 205 20.60 21.04 17.99
CA GLU A 205 19.26 20.59 18.41
C GLU A 205 19.34 19.46 19.44
N ASN A 206 20.22 18.48 19.23
CA ASN A 206 20.40 17.34 20.16
C ASN A 206 21.00 17.77 21.50
N LYS A 207 21.88 18.79 21.50
CA LYS A 207 22.49 19.32 22.74
C LYS A 207 21.54 20.23 23.52
N THR A 208 20.81 21.11 22.83
CA THR A 208 19.93 22.09 23.47
C THR A 208 18.52 21.56 23.74
N ARG A 209 18.16 20.42 23.12
CA ARG A 209 16.78 19.89 23.08
C ARG A 209 15.75 20.93 22.60
N LYS A 210 16.21 21.91 21.83
CA LYS A 210 15.39 23.01 21.30
C LYS A 210 15.47 23.03 19.78
N ILE A 211 14.32 23.06 19.13
CA ILE A 211 14.20 23.16 17.67
C ILE A 211 13.71 24.56 17.32
N GLU A 212 14.58 25.33 16.65
CA GLU A 212 14.29 26.70 16.22
C GLU A 212 13.40 26.72 14.98
N ALA A 213 12.45 27.65 14.92
CA ALA A 213 11.55 27.80 13.79
C ALA A 213 12.31 28.14 12.49
N GLU A 214 12.09 27.35 11.44
CA GLU A 214 12.79 27.50 10.15
C GLU A 214 11.82 27.85 9.00
N GLY A 215 12.32 28.54 7.97
CA GLY A 215 11.58 28.93 6.77
C GLY A 215 11.42 30.44 6.57
N LYS A 216 10.96 30.85 5.37
CA LYS A 216 10.73 32.28 5.06
C LYS A 216 9.44 32.77 5.75
N GLY A 217 9.60 33.53 6.83
CA GLY A 217 8.50 34.07 7.63
C GLY A 217 7.68 32.95 8.28
N PRO A 218 8.25 32.22 9.25
CA PRO A 218 7.56 31.10 9.90
C PRO A 218 6.41 31.65 10.75
N THR A 219 5.20 31.12 10.52
CA THR A 219 4.01 31.40 11.35
C THR A 219 3.39 30.10 11.80
N VAL A 220 2.65 30.16 12.91
CA VAL A 220 1.94 29.00 13.44
C VAL A 220 0.95 28.45 12.40
N GLU A 221 0.23 29.31 11.66
CA GLU A 221 -0.74 28.83 10.65
C GLU A 221 -0.07 28.07 9.50
N LYS A 222 1.10 28.54 9.03
CA LYS A 222 1.86 27.83 7.98
C LYS A 222 2.32 26.45 8.46
N MET A 223 2.75 26.36 9.72
CA MET A 223 3.19 25.10 10.33
C MET A 223 2.01 24.14 10.52
N GLU A 224 0.84 24.63 10.93
CA GLU A 224 -0.39 23.83 11.03
C GLU A 224 -0.81 23.28 9.67
N ALA A 225 -0.84 24.11 8.62
CA ALA A 225 -1.17 23.65 7.28
C ALA A 225 -0.18 22.60 6.74
N ASN A 226 1.10 22.69 7.11
CA ASN A 226 2.10 21.67 6.78
C ASN A 226 1.91 20.39 7.61
N LEU A 227 1.53 20.53 8.88
CA LEU A 227 1.27 19.42 9.78
C LEU A 227 0.09 18.58 9.30
N ASP A 228 -1.00 19.21 8.87
CA ASP A 228 -2.19 18.54 8.35
C ASP A 228 -1.85 17.69 7.11
N LYS A 229 -1.03 18.23 6.20
CA LYS A 229 -0.54 17.48 5.03
C LYS A 229 0.32 16.28 5.43
N LEU A 230 1.18 16.43 6.44
CA LEU A 230 1.99 15.32 6.94
C LEU A 230 1.14 14.26 7.61
N ILE A 231 0.13 14.64 8.40
CA ILE A 231 -0.80 13.72 9.05
C ILE A 231 -1.52 12.87 8.00
N GLN A 232 -2.13 13.51 6.99
CA GLN A 232 -2.80 12.80 5.89
C GLN A 232 -1.86 11.84 5.14
N ARG A 233 -0.61 12.26 4.93
CA ARG A 233 0.41 11.42 4.28
C ARG A 233 0.80 10.22 5.15
N ILE A 234 0.97 10.42 6.46
CA ILE A 234 1.27 9.35 7.42
C ILE A 234 0.12 8.34 7.45
N GLU A 235 -1.13 8.80 7.54
CA GLU A 235 -2.33 7.96 7.54
C GLU A 235 -2.41 7.12 6.25
N THR A 236 -2.21 7.77 5.10
CA THR A 236 -2.18 7.07 3.80
C THR A 236 -1.09 6.00 3.76
N MET A 237 0.13 6.29 4.24
CA MET A 237 1.23 5.32 4.24
C MET A 237 1.00 4.18 5.22
N LYS A 238 0.41 4.46 6.39
CA LYS A 238 0.01 3.43 7.36
C LYS A 238 -1.01 2.47 6.74
N LEU A 239 -2.06 3.01 6.12
CA LEU A 239 -3.09 2.23 5.46
C LEU A 239 -2.52 1.35 4.33
N GLN A 240 -1.61 1.89 3.52
CA GLN A 240 -0.93 1.10 2.48
C GLN A 240 -0.03 0.00 3.05
N THR A 241 0.61 0.25 4.18
CA THR A 241 1.46 -0.74 4.86
C THR A 241 0.61 -1.87 5.42
N GLU A 242 -0.50 -1.53 6.08
CA GLU A 242 -1.46 -2.47 6.62
C GLU A 242 -2.10 -3.34 5.53
N ASP A 243 -2.60 -2.72 4.45
CA ASP A 243 -3.19 -3.43 3.32
C ASP A 243 -2.18 -4.42 2.69
N LYS A 244 -0.92 -4.02 2.59
CA LYS A 244 0.14 -4.89 2.08
C LYS A 244 0.42 -6.07 3.02
N GLU A 245 0.45 -5.82 4.32
CA GLU A 245 0.70 -6.85 5.34
C GLU A 245 -0.46 -7.87 5.41
N ASN A 246 -1.70 -7.39 5.41
CA ASN A 246 -2.91 -8.22 5.47
C ASN A 246 -3.04 -9.18 4.27
N ASN A 247 -2.44 -8.80 3.14
CA ASN A 247 -2.50 -9.54 1.87
C ASN A 247 -1.26 -10.40 1.59
N LYS A 248 -0.28 -10.49 2.51
CA LYS A 248 1.01 -11.15 2.26
C LYS A 248 0.94 -12.64 1.90
N GLU A 249 -0.12 -13.33 2.33
CA GLU A 249 -0.33 -14.78 2.12
C GLU A 249 -1.36 -15.09 1.02
N VAL A 250 -1.91 -14.07 0.37
CA VAL A 250 -3.07 -14.21 -0.54
C VAL A 250 -2.74 -13.65 -1.93
N ALA A 251 -2.98 -14.44 -2.97
CA ALA A 251 -2.74 -14.05 -4.35
C ALA A 251 -3.94 -13.30 -4.96
N LEU A 252 -4.13 -12.04 -4.55
CA LEU A 252 -5.23 -11.16 -5.02
C LEU A 252 -5.32 -10.98 -6.54
N GLY A 253 -4.19 -11.06 -7.25
CA GLY A 253 -4.16 -10.94 -8.70
C GLY A 253 -4.87 -12.10 -9.39
N THR A 254 -4.75 -13.31 -8.85
CA THR A 254 -5.33 -14.52 -9.44
C THR A 254 -6.85 -14.45 -9.41
N SER A 255 -7.46 -14.14 -8.27
CA SER A 255 -8.91 -13.96 -8.13
C SER A 255 -9.43 -12.83 -9.02
N LYS A 256 -8.81 -11.64 -8.92
CA LYS A 256 -9.21 -10.44 -9.64
C LYS A 256 -9.18 -10.58 -11.17
N ILE A 257 -8.16 -11.25 -11.72
CA ILE A 257 -7.94 -11.28 -13.18
C ILE A 257 -8.64 -12.46 -13.84
N ASN A 258 -8.75 -13.60 -13.15
CA ASN A 258 -9.15 -14.86 -13.77
C ASN A 258 -10.49 -15.42 -13.29
N TYR A 259 -11.01 -14.96 -12.14
CA TYR A 259 -12.20 -15.57 -11.52
C TYR A 259 -13.32 -14.55 -11.26
N ILE A 260 -12.99 -13.30 -10.96
CA ILE A 260 -13.96 -12.22 -10.79
C ILE A 260 -14.28 -11.60 -12.15
N ASP A 261 -15.57 -11.39 -12.43
CA ASP A 261 -16.02 -10.64 -13.61
C ASP A 261 -15.49 -9.19 -13.54
N PRO A 262 -14.72 -8.73 -14.53
CA PRO A 262 -14.13 -7.39 -14.50
C PRO A 262 -15.18 -6.27 -14.43
N ARG A 263 -16.43 -6.50 -14.87
CA ARG A 263 -17.54 -5.55 -14.75
C ARG A 263 -17.84 -5.20 -13.30
N LEU A 264 -17.68 -6.12 -12.36
CA LEU A 264 -17.82 -5.84 -10.92
C LEU A 264 -16.79 -4.82 -10.41
N THR A 265 -15.59 -4.82 -10.98
CA THR A 265 -14.57 -3.82 -10.65
C THR A 265 -14.91 -2.46 -11.26
N VAL A 266 -15.54 -2.45 -12.44
CA VAL A 266 -16.07 -1.22 -13.07
C VAL A 266 -17.22 -0.64 -12.24
N VAL A 267 -18.14 -1.49 -11.78
CA VAL A 267 -19.23 -1.10 -10.85
C VAL A 267 -18.65 -0.44 -9.61
N PHE A 268 -17.67 -1.06 -8.94
CA PHE A 268 -17.01 -0.45 -7.78
C PHE A 268 -16.40 0.92 -8.13
N SER A 269 -15.65 1.00 -9.24
CA SER A 269 -14.98 2.23 -9.70
C SER A 269 -15.97 3.37 -9.91
N LYS A 270 -17.10 3.11 -10.57
CA LYS A 270 -18.15 4.10 -10.82
C LYS A 270 -18.92 4.45 -9.53
N LYS A 271 -19.38 3.43 -8.79
CA LYS A 271 -20.19 3.58 -7.56
C LYS A 271 -19.48 4.41 -6.49
N PHE A 272 -18.17 4.22 -6.31
CA PHE A 272 -17.39 4.90 -5.26
C PHE A 272 -16.47 6.00 -5.79
N ASN A 273 -16.57 6.34 -7.08
CA ASN A 273 -15.75 7.34 -7.76
C ASN A 273 -14.25 7.13 -7.53
N VAL A 274 -13.77 5.90 -7.78
CA VAL A 274 -12.36 5.53 -7.68
C VAL A 274 -11.82 5.29 -9.09
N PRO A 275 -10.72 5.96 -9.50
CA PRO A 275 -10.18 5.79 -10.84
C PRO A 275 -9.79 4.34 -11.15
N ILE A 276 -10.20 3.82 -12.32
CA ILE A 276 -10.04 2.41 -12.69
C ILE A 276 -8.56 1.97 -12.79
N GLU A 277 -7.63 2.89 -13.03
CA GLU A 277 -6.17 2.67 -12.96
C GLU A 277 -5.70 2.17 -11.60
N ARG A 278 -6.46 2.42 -10.53
CA ARG A 278 -6.13 1.91 -9.19
C ARG A 278 -6.27 0.40 -9.12
N PHE A 279 -7.08 -0.21 -9.98
CA PHE A 279 -7.37 -1.65 -9.98
C PHE A 279 -6.76 -2.38 -11.18
N PHE A 280 -6.75 -1.75 -12.35
CA PHE A 280 -6.23 -2.33 -13.59
C PHE A 280 -5.08 -1.52 -14.15
N SER A 281 -3.95 -2.20 -14.41
CA SER A 281 -2.83 -1.62 -15.17
C SER A 281 -3.25 -1.28 -16.60
N LYS A 282 -2.43 -0.52 -17.34
CA LYS A 282 -2.70 -0.18 -18.75
C LYS A 282 -3.09 -1.41 -19.57
N THR A 283 -2.28 -2.47 -19.53
CA THR A 283 -2.54 -3.73 -20.25
C THR A 283 -3.84 -4.42 -19.81
N LEU A 284 -4.18 -4.37 -18.52
CA LEU A 284 -5.43 -4.96 -18.03
C LEU A 284 -6.65 -4.14 -18.46
N ARG A 285 -6.53 -2.81 -18.55
CA ARG A 285 -7.60 -1.96 -19.08
C ARG A 285 -7.83 -2.20 -20.56
N GLU A 286 -6.77 -2.43 -21.34
CA GLU A 286 -6.90 -2.83 -22.76
C GLU A 286 -7.60 -4.20 -22.88
N LYS A 287 -7.22 -5.18 -22.05
CA LYS A 287 -7.86 -6.51 -22.01
C LYS A 287 -9.36 -6.44 -21.63
N PHE A 288 -9.71 -5.57 -20.70
CA PHE A 288 -11.06 -5.45 -20.13
C PHE A 288 -11.81 -4.22 -20.65
N ASP A 289 -11.41 -3.66 -21.78
CA ASP A 289 -12.04 -2.47 -22.39
C ASP A 289 -13.53 -2.70 -22.65
N TRP A 290 -13.90 -3.91 -23.09
CA TRP A 290 -15.29 -4.32 -23.27
C TRP A 290 -16.09 -4.20 -21.98
N ALA A 291 -15.52 -4.58 -20.83
CA ALA A 291 -16.19 -4.52 -19.53
C ALA A 291 -16.36 -3.05 -19.11
N ILE A 292 -15.31 -2.24 -19.26
CA ILE A 292 -15.30 -0.81 -18.89
C ILE A 292 -16.38 -0.02 -19.64
N LYS A 293 -16.61 -0.36 -20.91
CA LYS A 293 -17.61 0.30 -21.76
C LYS A 293 -19.04 -0.22 -21.60
N SER A 294 -19.20 -1.43 -21.04
CA SER A 294 -20.49 -2.15 -21.09
C SER A 294 -21.43 -1.96 -19.90
N VAL A 295 -20.94 -1.45 -18.76
CA VAL A 295 -21.73 -1.40 -17.50
C VAL A 295 -21.63 -0.06 -16.80
N ASP A 296 -22.68 0.31 -16.06
CA ASP A 296 -22.72 1.45 -15.13
C ASP A 296 -22.55 1.00 -13.66
N GLU A 297 -22.74 1.91 -12.70
CA GLU A 297 -22.67 1.64 -11.26
C GLU A 297 -23.78 0.74 -10.70
N ASN A 298 -24.86 0.50 -11.45
CA ASN A 298 -26.04 -0.26 -11.02
C ASN A 298 -26.08 -1.68 -11.60
N TRP A 299 -25.09 -2.06 -12.41
CA TRP A 299 -25.03 -3.40 -12.99
C TRP A 299 -24.83 -4.49 -11.93
N GLU A 300 -25.57 -5.60 -12.09
CA GLU A 300 -25.51 -6.78 -11.23
C GLU A 300 -25.07 -8.03 -12.01
N PHE A 301 -24.29 -8.89 -11.35
CA PHE A 301 -23.80 -10.17 -11.89
C PHE A 301 -24.78 -11.32 -11.66
#